data_AF-A0A8T7CHB6-F1
#
_entry.id   AF-A0A8T7CHB6-F1
#
_cell.length_a   1.000
_cell.length_b   1.000
_cell.length_c   1.000
_cell.angle_alpha   90.00
_cell.angle_beta   90.00
_cell.angle_gamma   90.00
#
_symmetry.space_group_name_H-M   'P 1'
#
loop_
_entity.id
_entity.type
_entity.pdbx_description
1 polymer ?
#
loop_
_entity_poly.entity_id
_entity_poly.type
_entity_poly.pdbx_seq_one_letter_code
_entity_poly.pdbx_strand_id
1 'polypeptide(L)'
;MSAIKSGKYKAIVISIALFIVFDAGVLIMNFYIANQFARDALQVNLAGRQRTLSQRLVKALLQTDNALGSGNFIEAPLNELKSSYRVFDDTLAAFNNGGTIMGVDGENVSIEPFSDNLSRRLLTATLETWLPLRDALQPILEFDAKIERSAELIMTDEGANLESDLFHAIMVASKDNRDSRLLELTKQLTVHLEYES
;
A
#
# COMPACT_ATOMS: atom_id res chain seq x y z
N MET A 1 29.36 29.25 -64.25
CA MET A 1 29.29 27.89 -63.66
C MET A 1 29.06 28.05 -62.16
N SER A 2 27.97 27.47 -61.64
CA SER A 2 27.33 27.83 -60.37
C SER A 2 28.09 27.37 -59.12
N ALA A 3 28.55 28.31 -58.29
CA ALA A 3 29.07 28.07 -56.94
C ALA A 3 28.03 28.30 -55.82
N ILE A 4 26.73 28.43 -56.16
CA ILE A 4 25.67 28.81 -55.21
C ILE A 4 24.92 27.57 -54.62
N LYS A 5 25.34 26.33 -54.93
CA LYS A 5 24.55 25.13 -54.56
C LYS A 5 24.91 24.45 -53.23
N SER A 6 26.11 24.62 -52.66
CA SER A 6 26.54 23.86 -51.46
C SER A 6 26.08 24.48 -50.12
N GLY A 7 26.08 25.81 -50.00
CA GLY A 7 25.70 26.51 -48.77
C GLY A 7 24.21 26.34 -48.41
N LYS A 8 23.32 26.34 -49.41
CA LYS A 8 21.89 26.11 -49.21
C LYS A 8 21.57 24.68 -48.77
N TYR A 9 22.24 23.69 -49.35
CA TYR A 9 22.07 22.29 -48.95
C TYR A 9 22.59 22.06 -47.53
N LYS A 10 23.75 22.62 -47.16
CA LYS A 10 24.26 22.60 -45.78
C LYS A 10 23.29 23.25 -44.80
N ALA A 11 22.71 24.40 -45.14
CA ALA A 11 21.71 25.06 -44.30
C ALA A 11 20.46 24.19 -44.10
N ILE A 12 19.93 23.59 -45.17
CA ILE A 12 18.78 22.67 -45.08
C ILE A 12 19.11 21.46 -44.21
N VAL A 13 20.28 20.83 -44.39
CA VAL A 13 20.71 19.68 -43.59
C VAL A 13 20.87 20.05 -42.11
N ILE A 14 21.44 21.22 -41.80
CA ILE A 14 21.55 21.72 -40.43
C ILE A 14 20.16 21.98 -39.84
N SER A 15 19.25 22.59 -40.59
CA SER A 15 17.87 22.81 -40.14
C SER A 15 17.12 21.50 -39.87
N ILE A 16 17.29 20.49 -40.74
CA ILE A 16 16.70 19.16 -40.54
C ILE A 16 17.32 18.48 -39.32
N ALA A 17 18.66 18.53 -39.16
CA ALA A 17 19.33 17.97 -38.00
C ALA A 17 18.89 18.63 -36.69
N LEU A 18 18.79 19.97 -36.68
CA LEU A 18 18.27 20.72 -35.53
C LEU A 18 16.80 20.36 -35.24
N PHE A 19 15.97 20.23 -36.27
CA PHE A 19 14.58 19.81 -36.12
C PHE A 19 14.48 18.42 -35.49
N ILE A 20 15.29 17.45 -35.95
CA ILE A 20 15.36 16.09 -35.39
C ILE A 20 15.82 16.12 -33.93
N VAL A 21 16.85 16.92 -33.59
CA VAL A 21 17.32 17.05 -32.20
C VAL A 21 16.24 17.63 -31.30
N PHE A 22 15.50 18.64 -31.79
CA PHE A 22 14.43 19.27 -31.02
C PHE A 22 13.26 18.31 -30.79
N ASP A 23 12.84 17.59 -31.84
CA ASP A 23 11.78 16.58 -31.76
C ASP A 23 12.17 15.45 -30.80
N ALA A 24 13.39 14.94 -30.92
CA ALA A 24 13.93 13.93 -30.00
C ALA A 24 13.98 14.43 -28.55
N GLY A 25 14.37 15.69 -28.32
CA GLY A 25 14.37 16.32 -26.99
C GLY A 25 12.98 16.38 -26.38
N VAL A 26 11.99 16.81 -27.16
CA VAL A 26 10.57 16.84 -26.74
C VAL A 26 10.06 15.42 -26.44
N LEU A 27 10.39 14.43 -27.27
CA LEU A 27 10.00 13.03 -27.05
C LEU A 27 10.58 12.45 -25.75
N ILE A 28 11.86 12.68 -25.47
CA ILE A 28 12.50 12.22 -24.24
C ILE A 28 11.84 12.86 -23.01
N MET A 29 11.59 14.17 -23.06
CA MET A 29 10.93 14.89 -21.99
C MET A 29 9.49 14.41 -21.77
N ASN A 30 8.73 14.18 -22.85
CA ASN A 30 7.39 13.62 -22.79
C ASN A 30 7.38 12.21 -22.18
N PHE A 31 8.32 11.35 -22.58
CA PHE A 31 8.46 10.01 -22.01
C PHE A 31 8.81 10.05 -20.52
N TYR A 32 9.71 10.95 -20.12
CA TYR A 32 10.07 11.15 -18.72
C TYR A 32 8.87 11.59 -17.87
N ILE A 33 8.13 12.59 -18.34
CA ILE A 33 6.93 13.13 -17.68
C ILE A 33 5.85 12.04 -17.59
N ALA A 34 5.61 11.28 -18.66
CA ALA A 34 4.63 10.20 -18.66
C ALA A 34 4.96 9.11 -17.63
N ASN A 35 6.23 8.72 -17.52
CA ASN A 35 6.67 7.74 -16.52
C ASN A 35 6.57 8.28 -15.09
N GLN A 36 6.84 9.57 -14.87
CA GLN A 36 6.64 10.21 -13.58
C GLN A 36 5.17 10.18 -13.17
N PHE A 37 4.26 10.64 -14.05
CA PHE A 37 2.81 10.58 -13.81
C PHE A 37 2.31 9.16 -13.52
N ALA A 38 2.83 8.15 -14.22
CA ALA A 38 2.45 6.75 -13.97
C ALA A 38 2.86 6.27 -12.56
N ARG A 39 4.03 6.69 -12.06
CA ARG A 39 4.48 6.37 -10.69
C ARG A 39 3.64 7.09 -9.64
N ASP A 40 3.34 8.36 -9.85
CA ASP A 40 2.59 9.16 -8.89
C ASP A 40 1.15 8.64 -8.77
N ALA A 41 0.50 8.32 -9.90
CA ALA A 41 -0.83 7.71 -9.93
C ALA A 41 -0.87 6.34 -9.20
N LEU A 42 0.19 5.55 -9.32
CA LEU A 42 0.30 4.27 -8.63
C LEU A 42 0.40 4.46 -7.11
N GLN A 43 1.25 5.38 -6.65
CA GLN A 43 1.39 5.66 -5.22
C GLN A 43 0.09 6.19 -4.60
N VAL A 44 -0.61 7.10 -5.30
CA VAL A 44 -1.95 7.57 -4.92
C VAL A 44 -2.93 6.41 -4.77
N ASN A 45 -2.99 5.52 -5.77
CA ASN A 45 -3.90 4.39 -5.75
C ASN A 45 -3.63 3.44 -4.57
N LEU A 46 -2.36 3.14 -4.31
CA LEU A 46 -1.94 2.28 -3.20
C LEU A 46 -2.22 2.92 -1.84
N ALA A 47 -1.94 4.22 -1.68
CA ALA A 47 -2.26 4.96 -0.46
C ALA A 47 -3.77 4.99 -0.20
N GLY A 48 -4.58 5.24 -1.23
CA GLY A 48 -6.03 5.18 -1.15
C GLY A 48 -6.55 3.81 -0.71
N ARG A 49 -5.92 2.73 -1.18
CA ARG A 49 -6.23 1.36 -0.75
C ARG A 49 -5.87 1.09 0.70
N GLN A 50 -4.81 1.72 1.26
CA GLN A 50 -4.45 1.55 2.67
C GLN A 50 -5.60 1.94 3.60
N ARG A 51 -6.36 2.99 3.26
CA ARG A 51 -7.56 3.41 4.01
C ARG A 51 -8.57 2.26 4.12
N THR A 52 -8.93 1.66 2.98
CA THR A 52 -9.89 0.55 2.92
C THR A 52 -9.34 -0.69 3.61
N LEU A 53 -8.05 -1.00 3.43
CA LEU A 53 -7.39 -2.15 4.06
C LEU A 53 -7.35 -2.03 5.58
N SER A 54 -7.06 -0.86 6.14
CA SER A 54 -7.11 -0.62 7.59
C SER A 54 -8.51 -0.87 8.16
N GLN A 55 -9.56 -0.41 7.47
CA GLN A 55 -10.94 -0.69 7.88
C GLN A 55 -11.31 -2.16 7.76
N ARG A 56 -10.93 -2.82 6.66
CA ARG A 56 -11.16 -4.27 6.44
C ARG A 56 -10.47 -5.10 7.50
N LEU A 57 -9.23 -4.76 7.85
CA LEU A 57 -8.47 -5.39 8.90
C LEU A 57 -9.19 -5.33 10.25
N VAL A 58 -9.56 -4.13 10.72
CA VAL A 58 -10.26 -3.96 12.01
C VAL A 58 -11.62 -4.68 11.99
N LYS A 59 -12.34 -4.60 10.87
CA LYS A 59 -13.59 -5.33 10.71
C LYS A 59 -13.39 -6.85 10.80
N ALA A 60 -12.39 -7.38 10.12
CA ALA A 60 -12.08 -8.81 10.12
C ALA A 60 -11.63 -9.30 11.50
N LEU A 61 -10.87 -8.48 12.23
CA LEU A 61 -10.51 -8.73 13.63
C LEU A 61 -11.76 -8.92 14.49
N LEU A 62 -12.68 -7.95 14.44
CA LEU A 62 -13.95 -8.02 15.17
C LEU A 62 -14.83 -9.19 14.69
N GLN A 63 -14.85 -9.50 13.40
CA GLN A 63 -15.61 -10.63 12.88
C GLN A 63 -15.03 -11.98 13.34
N THR A 64 -13.71 -12.08 13.49
CA THR A 64 -13.04 -13.28 14.01
C THR A 64 -13.40 -13.50 15.47
N ASP A 65 -13.31 -12.45 16.29
CA ASP A 65 -13.74 -12.45 17.69
C ASP A 65 -15.21 -12.83 17.88
N ASN A 66 -16.10 -12.19 17.12
CA ASN A 66 -17.53 -12.52 17.15
C ASN A 66 -17.80 -13.97 16.70
N ALA A 67 -17.10 -14.46 15.69
CA ALA A 67 -17.24 -15.84 15.22
C ALA A 67 -16.75 -16.84 16.27
N LEU A 68 -15.66 -16.52 16.97
CA LEU A 68 -15.15 -17.30 18.08
C LEU A 68 -16.22 -17.40 19.17
N GLY A 69 -16.65 -16.28 19.76
CA GLY A 69 -17.64 -16.28 20.86
C GLY A 69 -19.02 -16.85 20.52
N SER A 70 -19.40 -16.88 19.23
CA SER A 70 -20.74 -17.32 18.80
C SER A 70 -20.83 -18.80 18.37
N GLY A 71 -19.75 -19.58 18.43
CA GLY A 71 -19.78 -20.99 17.98
C GLY A 71 -19.80 -21.18 16.45
N ASN A 72 -19.49 -20.13 15.68
CA ASN A 72 -19.46 -20.12 14.21
C ASN A 72 -18.09 -20.54 13.64
N PHE A 73 -18.03 -20.75 12.32
CA PHE A 73 -16.76 -20.99 11.63
C PHE A 73 -15.92 -19.71 11.60
N ILE A 74 -14.65 -19.81 12.00
CA ILE A 74 -13.74 -18.66 12.10
C ILE A 74 -12.81 -18.51 10.88
N GLU A 75 -12.74 -19.54 10.02
CA GLU A 75 -11.79 -19.59 8.90
C GLU A 75 -11.90 -18.38 7.96
N ALA A 76 -13.12 -18.04 7.52
CA ALA A 76 -13.35 -16.93 6.60
C ALA A 76 -12.93 -15.56 7.17
N PRO A 77 -13.40 -15.12 8.36
CA PRO A 77 -12.97 -13.84 8.92
C PRO A 77 -11.48 -13.83 9.29
N LEU A 78 -10.91 -14.96 9.74
CA LEU A 78 -9.48 -15.05 10.02
C LEU A 78 -8.63 -14.92 8.74
N ASN A 79 -9.02 -15.57 7.64
CA ASN A 79 -8.33 -15.45 6.36
C ASN A 79 -8.41 -14.02 5.80
N GLU A 80 -9.54 -13.34 5.97
CA GLU A 80 -9.69 -11.93 5.60
C GLU A 80 -8.80 -11.03 6.47
N LEU A 81 -8.67 -11.32 7.77
CA LEU A 81 -7.75 -10.63 8.68
C LEU A 81 -6.29 -10.78 8.21
N LYS A 82 -5.86 -12.02 7.95
CA LYS A 82 -4.51 -12.34 7.45
C LYS A 82 -4.20 -11.65 6.11
N SER A 83 -5.14 -11.70 5.17
CA SER A 83 -4.99 -11.07 3.86
C SER A 83 -4.89 -9.56 3.97
N SER A 84 -5.78 -8.93 4.74
CA SER A 84 -5.79 -7.47 4.94
C SER A 84 -4.52 -7.00 5.65
N TYR A 85 -4.07 -7.75 6.67
CA TYR A 85 -2.81 -7.51 7.38
C TYR A 85 -1.64 -7.49 6.41
N ARG A 86 -1.48 -8.57 5.62
CA ARG A 86 -0.34 -8.73 4.72
C ARG A 86 -0.26 -7.58 3.71
N VAL A 87 -1.37 -7.30 3.01
CA VAL A 87 -1.38 -6.24 1.99
C VAL A 87 -1.13 -4.86 2.61
N PHE A 88 -1.67 -4.59 3.80
CA PHE A 88 -1.43 -3.33 4.50
C PHE A 88 0.04 -3.18 4.93
N ASP A 89 0.58 -4.18 5.63
CA ASP A 89 1.94 -4.17 6.17
C ASP A 89 3.00 -4.14 5.06
N ASP A 90 2.86 -4.98 4.03
CA ASP A 90 3.77 -5.01 2.87
C ASP A 90 3.79 -3.67 2.14
N THR A 91 2.63 -3.01 2.01
CA THR A 91 2.54 -1.71 1.33
C THR A 91 3.20 -0.61 2.15
N LEU A 92 2.98 -0.58 3.48
CA LEU A 92 3.65 0.39 4.35
C LEU A 92 5.18 0.18 4.37
N ALA A 93 5.62 -1.07 4.37
CA ALA A 93 7.04 -1.41 4.27
C ALA A 93 7.65 -0.94 2.94
N ALA A 94 6.93 -1.13 1.83
CA ALA A 94 7.37 -0.68 0.51
C ALA A 94 7.38 0.85 0.38
N PHE A 95 6.43 1.56 0.97
CA PHE A 95 6.47 3.03 1.04
C PHE A 95 7.68 3.54 1.84
N ASN A 96 8.13 2.79 2.85
CA ASN A 96 9.26 3.19 3.70
C ASN A 96 10.61 2.88 3.08
N ASN A 97 10.76 1.69 2.51
CA ASN A 97 12.05 1.12 2.10
C ASN A 97 12.20 0.99 0.58
N GLY A 98 11.11 1.18 -0.17
CA GLY A 98 10.99 0.65 -1.52
C GLY A 98 10.81 -0.86 -1.53
N GLY A 99 10.61 -1.43 -2.72
CA GLY A 99 10.52 -2.87 -2.90
C GLY A 99 9.48 -3.25 -3.93
N THR A 100 9.09 -4.52 -3.92
CA THR A 100 8.07 -5.05 -4.83
C THR A 100 6.93 -5.61 -4.02
N ILE A 101 5.71 -5.16 -4.32
CA ILE A 101 4.47 -5.69 -3.72
C ILE A 101 3.62 -6.35 -4.79
N MET A 102 2.72 -7.23 -4.35
CA MET A 102 1.68 -7.78 -5.22
C MET A 102 0.56 -6.75 -5.38
N GLY A 103 0.37 -6.26 -6.62
CA GLY A 103 -0.74 -5.42 -7.00
C GLY A 103 -2.07 -6.18 -6.99
N VAL A 104 -3.17 -5.44 -7.15
CA VAL A 104 -4.53 -6.00 -7.10
C VAL A 104 -4.84 -6.98 -8.23
N ASP A 105 -4.15 -6.87 -9.37
CA ASP A 105 -4.31 -7.76 -10.51
C ASP A 105 -3.37 -8.98 -10.45
N GLY A 106 -2.67 -9.18 -9.32
CA GLY A 106 -1.67 -10.23 -9.14
C GLY A 106 -0.30 -9.91 -9.75
N GLU A 107 -0.16 -8.74 -10.39
CA GLU A 107 1.12 -8.28 -10.94
C GLU A 107 2.04 -7.74 -9.86
N ASN A 108 3.34 -7.98 -10.02
CA ASN A 108 4.36 -7.41 -9.15
C ASN A 108 4.61 -5.94 -9.51
N VAL A 109 4.42 -5.07 -8.53
CA VAL A 109 4.58 -3.62 -8.66
C VAL A 109 5.81 -3.19 -7.88
N SER A 110 6.74 -2.53 -8.55
CA SER A 110 7.90 -1.91 -7.90
C SER A 110 7.54 -0.53 -7.36
N ILE A 111 7.87 -0.29 -6.10
CA ILE A 111 7.62 0.96 -5.38
C ILE A 111 8.97 1.54 -4.96
N GLU A 112 9.16 2.82 -5.26
CA GLU A 112 10.26 3.60 -4.70
C GLU A 112 9.85 4.14 -3.32
N PRO A 113 10.78 4.24 -2.36
CA PRO A 113 10.48 4.82 -1.06
C PRO A 113 10.07 6.28 -1.21
N PHE A 114 9.17 6.76 -0.35
CA PHE A 114 8.80 8.17 -0.36
C PHE A 114 10.02 9.07 -0.10
N SER A 115 10.24 10.02 -1.00
CA SER A 115 11.36 10.96 -0.93
C SER A 115 10.97 12.31 -0.34
N ASP A 116 9.70 12.72 -0.43
CA ASP A 116 9.26 14.02 0.07
C ASP A 116 9.08 14.02 1.60
N ASN A 117 9.28 15.19 2.21
CA ASN A 117 9.30 15.32 3.66
C ASN A 117 7.93 15.10 4.30
N LEU A 118 6.83 15.39 3.61
CA LEU A 118 5.49 15.30 4.20
C LEU A 118 5.00 13.85 4.19
N SER A 119 5.10 13.13 3.07
CA SER A 119 4.78 11.70 3.00
C SER A 119 5.62 10.90 3.97
N ARG A 120 6.93 11.21 4.12
CA ARG A 120 7.76 10.54 5.14
C ARG A 120 7.26 10.78 6.55
N ARG A 121 6.87 12.02 6.91
CA ARG A 121 6.30 12.30 8.23
C ARG A 121 4.97 11.59 8.46
N LEU A 122 4.09 11.61 7.47
CA LEU A 122 2.78 10.93 7.53
C LEU A 122 2.96 9.41 7.64
N LEU A 123 3.91 8.84 6.89
CA LEU A 123 4.26 7.43 6.95
C LEU A 123 4.83 7.05 8.31
N THR A 124 5.77 7.83 8.87
CA THR A 124 6.30 7.61 10.22
C THR A 124 5.18 7.62 11.26
N ALA A 125 4.29 8.62 11.22
CA ALA A 125 3.15 8.67 12.14
C ALA A 125 2.20 7.47 11.95
N THR A 126 2.03 7.00 10.71
CA THR A 126 1.24 5.80 10.40
C THR A 126 1.88 4.57 11.02
N LEU A 127 3.20 4.39 10.85
CA LEU A 127 3.96 3.29 11.44
C LEU A 127 3.93 3.33 12.97
N GLU A 128 4.14 4.49 13.61
CA GLU A 128 4.03 4.64 15.07
C GLU A 128 2.64 4.25 15.61
N THR A 129 1.60 4.50 14.82
CA THR A 129 0.23 4.10 15.17
C THR A 129 0.00 2.60 14.92
N TRP A 130 0.56 2.07 13.82
CA TRP A 130 0.39 0.71 13.32
C TRP A 130 1.16 -0.35 14.10
N LEU A 131 2.44 -0.10 14.41
CA LEU A 131 3.36 -1.09 14.97
C LEU A 131 2.81 -1.81 16.22
N PRO A 132 2.19 -1.13 17.21
CA PRO A 132 1.63 -1.82 18.36
C PRO A 132 0.49 -2.79 18.00
N LEU A 133 -0.36 -2.41 17.03
CA LEU A 133 -1.43 -3.29 16.55
C LEU A 133 -0.85 -4.45 15.73
N ARG A 134 0.14 -4.18 14.88
CA ARG A 134 0.87 -5.19 14.13
C ARG A 134 1.43 -6.27 15.04
N ASP A 135 2.07 -5.86 16.13
CA ASP A 135 2.69 -6.77 17.10
C ASP A 135 1.62 -7.57 17.85
N ALA A 136 0.50 -6.95 18.24
CA ALA A 136 -0.63 -7.63 18.88
C ALA A 136 -1.34 -8.64 17.96
N LEU A 137 -1.28 -8.46 16.64
CA LEU A 137 -1.89 -9.37 15.66
C LEU A 137 -1.03 -10.61 15.40
N GLN A 138 0.28 -10.58 15.64
CA GLN A 138 1.20 -11.69 15.32
C GLN A 138 0.71 -13.08 15.77
N PRO A 139 0.35 -13.32 17.04
CA PRO A 139 -0.06 -14.66 17.48
C PRO A 139 -1.35 -15.14 16.80
N ILE A 140 -2.26 -14.22 16.45
CA ILE A 140 -3.51 -14.51 15.75
C ILE A 140 -3.24 -14.93 14.29
N LEU A 141 -2.25 -14.31 13.65
CA LEU A 141 -1.91 -14.56 12.25
C LEU A 141 -1.26 -15.94 12.04
N GLU A 142 -0.60 -16.47 13.07
CA GLU A 142 0.03 -17.79 13.08
C GLU A 142 -0.99 -18.93 13.27
N PHE A 143 -2.19 -18.63 13.80
CA PHE A 143 -3.23 -19.62 14.07
C PHE A 143 -3.79 -20.27 12.79
N ASP A 144 -3.78 -21.60 12.66
CA ASP A 144 -4.31 -22.34 11.49
C ASP A 144 -5.72 -22.87 11.77
N ALA A 145 -6.75 -22.11 11.38
CA ALA A 145 -8.15 -22.43 11.70
C ALA A 145 -8.83 -23.47 10.79
N LYS A 146 -8.09 -24.45 10.25
CA LYS A 146 -8.60 -25.37 9.21
C LYS A 146 -9.95 -26.00 9.57
N ILE A 147 -11.01 -25.48 8.96
CA ILE A 147 -12.41 -25.93 9.12
C ILE A 147 -12.76 -26.15 10.60
N GLU A 148 -12.37 -25.21 11.47
CA GLU A 148 -12.66 -25.30 12.89
C GLU A 148 -13.95 -24.56 13.24
N ARG A 149 -14.84 -25.26 13.95
CA ARG A 149 -16.01 -24.65 14.55
C ARG A 149 -15.61 -24.08 15.91
N SER A 150 -15.88 -22.79 16.14
CA SER A 150 -15.37 -22.14 17.36
C SER A 150 -15.91 -22.73 18.66
N ALA A 151 -17.10 -23.35 18.64
CA ALA A 151 -17.66 -24.02 19.81
C ALA A 151 -16.78 -25.18 20.31
N GLU A 152 -16.09 -25.87 19.40
CA GLU A 152 -15.13 -26.93 19.74
C GLU A 152 -13.78 -26.31 20.12
N LEU A 153 -13.35 -25.30 19.35
CA LEU A 153 -12.08 -24.60 19.55
C LEU A 153 -11.98 -23.93 20.93
N ILE A 154 -13.02 -23.23 21.40
CA ILE A 154 -13.03 -22.56 22.71
C ILE A 154 -12.80 -23.53 23.88
N MET A 155 -13.11 -24.82 23.71
CA MET A 155 -12.86 -25.83 24.74
C MET A 155 -11.41 -26.29 24.81
N THR A 156 -10.55 -25.82 23.91
CA THR A 156 -9.12 -26.16 23.83
C THR A 156 -8.26 -25.02 24.38
N ASP A 157 -7.04 -25.35 24.80
CA ASP A 157 -6.05 -24.33 25.22
C ASP A 157 -5.73 -23.36 24.07
N GLU A 158 -5.71 -23.85 22.83
CA GLU A 158 -5.44 -23.04 21.63
C GLU A 158 -6.56 -22.00 21.39
N GLY A 159 -7.82 -22.39 21.57
CA GLY A 159 -8.95 -21.48 21.46
C GLY A 159 -9.01 -20.43 22.58
N ALA A 160 -8.67 -20.81 23.81
CA ALA A 160 -8.57 -19.88 24.93
C ALA A 160 -7.44 -18.85 24.72
N ASN A 161 -6.29 -19.28 24.18
CA ASN A 161 -5.20 -18.39 23.81
C ASN A 161 -5.63 -17.43 22.69
N LEU A 162 -6.29 -17.94 21.64
CA LEU A 162 -6.80 -17.14 20.54
C LEU A 162 -7.80 -16.07 21.02
N GLU A 163 -8.70 -16.41 21.95
CA GLU A 163 -9.63 -15.46 22.56
C GLU A 163 -8.88 -14.33 23.29
N SER A 164 -7.87 -14.68 24.10
CA SER A 164 -7.03 -13.71 24.80
C SER A 164 -6.27 -12.80 23.83
N ASP A 165 -5.73 -13.35 22.75
CA ASP A 165 -4.97 -12.61 21.74
C ASP A 165 -5.89 -11.65 20.95
N LEU A 166 -7.08 -12.12 20.54
CA LEU A 166 -8.11 -11.29 19.90
C LEU A 166 -8.53 -10.13 20.80
N PHE A 167 -8.80 -10.41 22.08
CA PHE A 167 -9.14 -9.38 23.05
C PHE A 167 -8.02 -8.36 23.19
N HIS A 168 -6.76 -8.80 23.29
CA HIS A 168 -5.60 -7.92 23.35
C HIS A 168 -5.48 -7.03 22.11
N ALA A 169 -5.59 -7.61 20.90
CA ALA A 169 -5.52 -6.86 19.65
C ALA A 169 -6.66 -5.84 19.51
N ILE A 170 -7.88 -6.17 19.92
CA ILE A 170 -9.03 -5.25 19.92
C ILE A 170 -8.80 -4.10 20.90
N MET A 171 -8.26 -4.38 22.09
CA MET A 171 -7.89 -3.36 23.06
C MET A 171 -6.81 -2.43 22.51
N VAL A 172 -5.82 -2.97 21.81
CA VAL A 172 -4.79 -2.13 21.16
C VAL A 172 -5.38 -1.30 20.03
N ALA A 173 -6.25 -1.86 19.18
CA ALA A 173 -6.88 -1.13 18.08
C ALA A 173 -7.78 0.03 18.57
N SER A 174 -8.49 -0.16 19.68
CA SER A 174 -9.39 0.83 20.27
C SER A 174 -8.70 1.85 21.18
N LYS A 175 -7.55 1.51 21.75
CA LYS A 175 -6.79 2.40 22.62
C LYS A 175 -6.46 3.71 21.90
N ASP A 176 -6.77 4.83 22.53
CA ASP A 176 -6.52 6.19 22.02
C ASP A 176 -7.12 6.43 20.61
N ASN A 177 -8.17 5.69 20.22
CA ASN A 177 -8.76 5.70 18.88
C ASN A 177 -7.74 5.44 17.75
N ARG A 178 -6.81 4.48 17.96
CA ARG A 178 -5.77 4.14 16.98
C ARG A 178 -6.32 3.75 15.61
N ASP A 179 -7.42 3.01 15.56
CA ASP A 179 -8.14 2.70 14.33
C ASP A 179 -8.54 3.96 13.54
N SER A 180 -9.12 4.94 14.23
CA SER A 180 -9.52 6.23 13.67
C SER A 180 -8.30 7.06 13.28
N ARG A 181 -7.22 6.98 14.06
CA ARG A 181 -5.96 7.66 13.76
C ARG A 181 -5.28 7.10 12.51
N LEU A 182 -5.23 5.77 12.35
CA LEU A 182 -4.75 5.11 11.14
C LEU A 182 -5.59 5.52 9.92
N LEU A 183 -6.92 5.57 10.08
CA LEU A 183 -7.83 5.99 9.02
C LEU A 183 -7.59 7.43 8.57
N GLU A 184 -7.31 8.34 9.51
CA GLU A 184 -7.03 9.74 9.21
C GLU A 184 -5.64 9.93 8.60
N LEU A 185 -4.62 9.22 9.10
CA LEU A 185 -3.26 9.30 8.55
C LEU A 185 -3.18 8.76 7.12
N THR A 186 -3.82 7.62 6.84
CA THR A 186 -3.91 7.06 5.48
C THR A 186 -4.68 7.98 4.54
N LYS A 187 -5.71 8.68 5.04
CA LYS A 187 -6.41 9.73 4.28
C LYS A 187 -5.50 10.91 3.96
N GLN A 188 -4.79 11.44 4.95
CA GLN A 188 -3.88 12.57 4.75
C GLN A 188 -2.76 12.22 3.76
N LEU A 189 -2.24 10.99 3.84
CA LEU A 189 -1.24 10.50 2.89
C LEU A 189 -1.80 10.45 1.46
N THR A 190 -3.01 9.88 1.28
CA THR A 190 -3.66 9.82 -0.04
C THR A 190 -3.86 11.21 -0.63
N VAL A 191 -4.43 12.13 0.16
CA VAL A 191 -4.70 13.50 -0.26
C VAL A 191 -3.41 14.24 -0.63
N HIS A 192 -2.33 14.07 0.14
CA HIS A 192 -1.04 14.69 -0.17
C HIS A 192 -0.49 14.20 -1.51
N LEU A 193 -0.50 12.89 -1.74
CA LEU A 193 -0.02 12.31 -3.00
C LEU A 193 -0.86 12.75 -4.21
N GLU A 194 -2.18 12.96 -4.04
CA GLU A 194 -3.06 13.51 -5.09
C GLU A 194 -2.71 14.95 -5.49
N TYR A 195 -2.13 15.74 -4.59
CA TYR A 195 -1.73 17.12 -4.87
C TYR A 195 -0.31 17.23 -5.47
N GLU A 196 0.55 16.23 -5.25
CA GLU A 196 1.90 16.20 -5.83
C GLU A 196 1.96 15.52 -7.22
N SER A 197 0.95 14.71 -7.58
CA SER A 197 0.77 14.09 -8.90
C SER A 197 0.23 15.06 -9.95
#